data_AF-A0A8A7K9W6-F1
#
_entry.id   AF-A0A8A7K9W6-F1
#
_cell.length_a   1.000
_cell.length_b   1.000
_cell.length_c   1.000
_cell.angle_alpha   90.00
_cell.angle_beta   90.00
_cell.angle_gamma   90.00
#
_symmetry.space_group_name_H-M   'P 1'
#
loop_
_entity.id
_entity.type
_entity.pdbx_description
1 polymer ?
#
loop_
_entity_poly.entity_id
_entity_poly.type
_entity_poly.pdbx_seq_one_letter_code
_entity_poly.pdbx_strand_id
1 'polypeptide(L)'
;MLGIMRHISYARDWLCRAEKKIESGDLVEGEFFLSLAEAETRKAWERSYSSRNRWPSRKFPLALTFSLFLMAAIAFVFFFRGDPQLEPVELKLTEGYQQSVRLTDRGNIRLISVDLSVNNNLNRGK
;
A
#
# COMPACT_ATOMS: atom_id res chain seq x y z
N MET A 1 21.60 -20.07 1.86
CA MET A 1 22.93 -20.17 1.21
C MET A 1 22.98 -21.30 0.18
N LEU A 2 22.61 -22.54 0.55
CA LEU A 2 22.58 -23.71 -0.37
C LEU A 2 21.83 -23.48 -1.70
N GLY A 3 20.67 -22.81 -1.67
CA GLY A 3 19.91 -22.53 -2.89
C GLY A 3 20.60 -21.56 -3.86
N ILE A 4 21.37 -20.59 -3.36
CA ILE A 4 22.09 -19.62 -4.19
C ILE A 4 23.24 -20.33 -4.92
N MET A 5 24.03 -21.11 -4.18
CA MET A 5 25.16 -21.87 -4.76
C MET A 5 24.70 -22.90 -5.80
N ARG A 6 23.52 -23.49 -5.63
CA ARG A 6 22.93 -24.39 -6.62
C ARG A 6 22.64 -23.66 -7.94
N HIS A 7 21.97 -22.50 -7.90
CA HIS A 7 21.69 -21.71 -9.10
C HIS A 7 22.98 -21.23 -9.80
N ILE A 8 24.01 -20.84 -9.03
CA ILE A 8 25.33 -20.47 -9.59
C ILE A 8 25.98 -21.67 -10.29
N SER A 9 25.88 -22.88 -9.71
CA SER A 9 26.46 -24.08 -10.32
C SER A 9 25.75 -24.43 -11.63
N TYR A 10 24.41 -24.35 -11.68
CA TYR A 10 23.67 -24.57 -12.93
C TYR A 10 23.99 -23.53 -13.99
N ALA A 11 24.11 -22.25 -13.62
CA ALA A 11 24.51 -21.21 -14.57
C ALA A 11 25.88 -21.51 -15.20
N ARG A 12 26.85 -21.99 -14.41
CA ARG A 12 28.17 -22.38 -14.91
C ARG A 12 28.09 -23.56 -15.87
N ASP A 13 27.27 -24.56 -15.56
CA ASP A 13 27.09 -25.73 -16.44
C ASP A 13 26.42 -25.34 -17.77
N TRP A 14 25.45 -24.41 -17.73
CA TRP A 14 24.82 -23.87 -18.93
C TRP A 14 25.78 -23.05 -19.78
N LEU A 15 26.63 -22.22 -19.17
CA LEU A 15 27.68 -21.49 -19.89
C LEU A 15 28.66 -22.43 -20.59
N CYS A 16 29.09 -23.50 -19.93
CA CYS A 16 29.98 -24.50 -20.55
C CYS A 16 29.32 -25.19 -21.74
N ARG A 17 28.01 -25.43 -21.71
CA ARG A 17 27.27 -25.99 -22.85
C ARG A 17 27.09 -24.97 -23.97
N ALA A 18 26.82 -23.71 -23.64
CA ALA A 18 26.74 -22.62 -24.60
C ALA A 18 28.05 -22.46 -25.38
N GLU A 19 29.18 -22.42 -24.67
CA GLU A 19 30.53 -22.31 -25.24
C GLU A 19 30.78 -23.43 -26.24
N LYS A 20 30.55 -24.70 -25.85
CA LYS A 20 30.71 -25.86 -26.74
C LYS A 20 29.83 -25.78 -27.99
N LYS A 21 28.59 -25.27 -27.87
CA LYS A 21 27.67 -25.16 -29.01
C LYS A 21 28.08 -24.05 -29.97
N ILE A 22 28.47 -22.90 -29.44
CA ILE A 22 28.99 -21.78 -30.22
C ILE A 22 30.29 -22.18 -30.94
N GLU A 23 31.20 -22.87 -30.26
CA GLU A 23 32.43 -23.40 -30.85
C GLU A 23 32.14 -24.40 -31.98
N SER A 24 31.08 -25.22 -31.84
CA SER A 24 30.64 -26.14 -32.88
C SER A 24 29.89 -25.48 -34.05
N GLY A 25 29.64 -24.16 -33.98
CA GLY A 25 28.94 -23.38 -35.01
C GLY A 25 27.42 -23.34 -34.86
N ASP A 26 26.84 -24.00 -33.84
CA ASP A 26 25.40 -23.93 -33.56
C ASP A 26 25.09 -22.74 -32.63
N LEU A 27 24.87 -21.59 -33.27
CA LEU A 27 24.61 -20.33 -32.57
C LEU A 27 23.25 -20.33 -31.88
N VAL A 28 22.21 -20.95 -32.47
CA VAL A 28 20.85 -20.94 -31.91
C VAL A 28 20.81 -21.73 -30.61
N GLU A 29 21.39 -22.93 -30.59
CA GLU A 29 21.44 -23.74 -29.38
C GLU A 29 22.40 -23.12 -28.34
N GLY A 30 23.46 -22.47 -28.81
CA GLY A 30 24.35 -21.65 -27.96
C GLY A 30 23.62 -20.53 -27.22
N GLU A 31 22.88 -19.70 -27.94
CA GLU A 31 22.07 -18.59 -27.39
C GLU A 31 20.98 -19.08 -26.44
N PHE A 32 20.37 -20.23 -26.74
CA PHE A 32 19.44 -20.88 -25.82
C PHE A 32 20.10 -21.22 -24.49
N PHE A 33 21.29 -21.81 -24.50
CA PHE A 33 22.03 -22.10 -23.27
C PHE A 33 22.52 -20.84 -22.54
N LEU A 34 22.87 -19.77 -23.26
CA LEU A 34 23.17 -18.47 -22.65
C LEU A 34 21.95 -17.90 -21.91
N SER A 35 20.77 -17.99 -22.52
CA SER A 35 19.51 -17.53 -21.91
C SER A 35 19.18 -18.31 -20.63
N LEU A 36 19.46 -19.61 -20.60
CA LEU A 36 19.31 -20.44 -19.39
C LEU A 36 20.30 -20.03 -18.30
N ALA A 37 21.55 -19.74 -18.65
CA ALA A 37 22.53 -19.25 -17.69
C ALA A 37 22.12 -17.89 -17.09
N GLU A 38 21.61 -16.97 -17.92
CA GLU A 38 21.08 -15.69 -17.46
C GLU A 38 19.91 -15.88 -16.48
N ALA A 39 18.96 -16.76 -16.80
CA ALA A 39 17.82 -17.04 -15.92
C ALA A 39 18.26 -17.59 -14.55
N GLU A 40 19.24 -18.49 -14.52
CA GLU A 40 19.75 -19.08 -13.26
C GLU A 40 20.57 -18.07 -12.44
N THR A 41 21.38 -17.22 -13.07
CA THR A 41 22.08 -16.13 -12.36
C THR A 41 21.10 -15.10 -11.78
N ARG A 42 20.03 -14.76 -12.50
CA ARG A 42 18.96 -13.90 -11.99
C ARG A 42 18.26 -14.50 -10.78
N LYS A 43 17.93 -15.79 -10.80
CA LYS A 43 17.37 -16.48 -9.62
C LYS A 43 18.32 -16.47 -8.43
N ALA A 44 19.62 -16.68 -8.66
CA ALA A 44 20.63 -16.59 -7.61
C ALA A 44 20.67 -15.19 -6.98
N TRP A 45 20.62 -14.15 -7.81
CA TRP A 45 20.57 -12.75 -7.38
C TRP A 45 19.32 -12.43 -6.57
N GLU A 46 18.13 -12.75 -7.08
CA GLU A 46 16.84 -12.51 -6.41
C GLU A 46 16.80 -13.18 -5.03
N ARG A 47 17.35 -14.39 -4.92
CA ARG A 47 17.42 -15.13 -3.66
C ARG A 47 18.43 -14.54 -2.69
N SER A 48 19.55 -14.03 -3.19
CA SER A 48 20.52 -13.28 -2.40
C SER A 48 19.91 -11.98 -1.87
N TYR A 49 19.25 -11.20 -2.75
CA TYR A 49 18.60 -9.95 -2.40
C TYR A 49 17.46 -10.15 -1.38
N SER A 50 16.58 -11.13 -1.61
CA SER A 50 15.49 -11.47 -0.69
C SER A 50 15.99 -11.92 0.69
N SER A 51 17.18 -12.52 0.75
CA SER A 51 17.78 -12.88 2.04
C SER A 51 18.24 -11.66 2.84
N ARG A 52 18.62 -10.56 2.17
CA ARG A 52 19.03 -9.29 2.79
C ARG A 52 17.83 -8.43 3.16
N ASN A 53 16.77 -8.47 2.36
CA ASN A 53 15.54 -7.71 2.58
C ASN A 53 14.48 -8.45 3.42
N ARG A 54 14.88 -9.46 4.21
CA ARG A 54 14.05 -9.92 5.33
C ARG A 54 14.06 -8.86 6.43
N TRP A 55 13.42 -7.73 6.16
CA TRP A 55 12.96 -6.86 7.22
C TRP A 55 12.04 -7.71 8.10
N PRO A 56 12.30 -7.78 9.42
CA PRO A 56 11.32 -8.37 10.30
C PRO A 56 10.07 -7.53 10.15
N SER A 57 9.03 -8.10 9.55
CA SER A 57 7.66 -7.59 9.67
C SER A 57 7.22 -7.78 11.12
N ARG A 58 7.89 -7.07 12.03
CA ARG A 58 7.38 -6.79 13.36
C ARG A 58 6.18 -5.89 13.11
N LYS A 59 5.04 -6.53 12.87
CA LYS A 59 3.72 -5.99 13.08
C LYS A 59 3.60 -5.72 14.59
N PHE A 60 4.32 -4.71 15.08
CA PHE A 60 4.03 -4.15 16.38
C PHE A 60 2.65 -3.51 16.27
N PRO A 61 1.74 -3.76 17.23
CA PRO A 61 0.41 -3.17 17.22
C PRO A 61 0.46 -1.69 17.67
N LEU A 62 1.36 -0.90 17.09
CA LEU A 62 1.48 0.54 17.34
C LEU A 62 0.17 1.26 16.96
N ALA A 63 -0.52 0.76 15.93
CA ALA A 63 -1.84 1.26 15.55
C ALA A 63 -2.90 1.03 16.65
N LEU A 64 -2.80 -0.09 17.38
CA LEU A 64 -3.76 -0.44 18.43
C LEU A 64 -3.51 0.39 19.70
N THR A 65 -2.25 0.66 20.03
CA THR A 65 -1.90 1.53 21.16
C THR A 65 -2.27 2.99 20.89
N PHE A 66 -2.11 3.49 19.65
CA PHE A 66 -2.50 4.85 19.29
C PHE A 66 -4.02 5.05 19.35
N SER A 67 -4.79 4.06 18.89
CA SER A 67 -6.26 4.05 19.00
C SER A 67 -6.71 4.09 20.46
N LEU A 68 -6.10 3.29 21.32
CA LEU A 68 -6.46 3.23 22.75
C LEU A 68 -6.14 4.56 23.46
N PHE A 69 -5.00 5.17 23.14
CA PHE A 69 -4.61 6.47 23.70
C PHE A 69 -5.53 7.60 23.26
N LEU A 70 -5.97 7.60 22.00
CA LEU A 70 -6.90 8.60 21.48
C LEU A 70 -8.28 8.49 22.15
N MET A 71 -8.81 7.27 22.30
CA MET A 71 -10.08 7.05 22.99
C MET A 71 -10.00 7.44 24.48
N ALA A 72 -8.89 7.12 25.14
CA ALA A 72 -8.66 7.53 26.53
C ALA A 72 -8.58 9.06 26.68
N ALA A 73 -7.92 9.76 25.75
CA ALA A 73 -7.84 11.22 25.76
C ALA A 73 -9.20 11.89 25.54
N ILE A 74 -10.02 11.36 24.61
CA ILE A 74 -11.39 11.85 24.38
C ILE A 74 -12.24 11.63 25.64
N ALA A 75 -12.23 10.41 26.20
CA ALA A 75 -12.98 10.09 27.41
C ALA A 75 -12.54 10.96 28.61
N PHE A 76 -11.25 11.24 28.74
CA PHE A 76 -10.71 12.13 29.77
C PHE A 76 -11.25 13.55 29.62
N VAL A 77 -11.27 14.10 28.40
CA VAL A 77 -11.87 15.44 28.15
C VAL A 77 -13.36 15.44 28.49
N PHE A 78 -14.13 14.44 28.07
CA PHE A 78 -15.56 14.36 28.39
C PHE A 78 -15.82 14.21 29.90
N PHE A 79 -15.01 13.42 30.60
CA PHE A 79 -15.16 13.20 32.03
C PHE A 79 -14.84 14.45 32.87
N PHE A 80 -13.83 15.22 32.48
CA PHE A 80 -13.43 16.43 33.20
C PHE A 80 -14.17 17.71 32.77
N ARG A 81 -14.82 17.72 31.60
CA ARG A 81 -15.45 18.94 31.07
C ARG A 81 -16.87 19.20 31.59
N GLY A 82 -17.48 18.24 32.30
CA GLY A 82 -18.87 18.37 32.78
C GLY A 82 -19.86 18.39 31.62
N ASP A 83 -21.11 18.00 31.88
CA ASP A 83 -22.16 17.81 30.86
C ASP A 83 -22.19 18.95 29.84
N PRO A 84 -21.91 18.70 28.54
CA PRO A 84 -22.29 19.66 27.53
C PRO A 84 -23.81 19.68 27.51
N GLN A 85 -24.42 20.77 27.98
CA GLN A 85 -25.79 21.10 27.64
C GLN A 85 -25.92 21.04 26.12
N LEU A 86 -26.45 19.93 25.62
CA LEU A 86 -26.82 19.76 24.23
C LEU A 86 -28.10 20.58 24.03
N GLU A 87 -27.91 21.88 23.84
CA GLU A 87 -28.96 22.73 23.27
C GLU A 87 -29.39 22.10 21.94
N PRO A 88 -30.67 21.76 21.76
CA PRO A 88 -31.14 21.19 20.51
C PRO A 88 -30.94 22.24 19.42
N VAL A 89 -30.02 21.98 18.50
CA VAL A 89 -29.84 22.81 17.31
C VAL A 89 -31.10 22.65 16.45
N GLU A 90 -32.03 23.60 16.54
CA GLU A 90 -33.13 23.73 15.60
C GLU A 90 -32.56 24.10 14.22
N LEU A 91 -32.38 23.07 13.38
CA LEU A 91 -32.09 23.24 11.97
C LEU A 91 -33.35 23.80 11.28
N LYS A 92 -33.47 25.12 11.22
CA LYS A 92 -34.40 25.77 10.30
C LYS A 92 -33.95 25.47 8.87
N LEU A 93 -34.62 24.50 8.24
CA LEU A 93 -34.51 24.29 6.79
C LEU A 93 -34.99 25.57 6.10
N THR A 94 -34.05 26.31 5.51
CA THR A 94 -34.35 27.36 4.56
C THR A 94 -35.08 26.75 3.35
N GLU A 95 -36.15 27.41 2.91
CA GLU A 95 -37.16 27.00 1.92
C GLU A 95 -36.63 26.83 0.47
N GLY A 96 -35.41 26.36 0.28
CA GLY A 96 -34.75 26.28 -1.02
C GLY A 96 -34.35 24.88 -1.49
N TYR A 97 -34.55 23.82 -0.68
CA TYR A 97 -34.06 22.49 -1.03
C TYR A 97 -35.16 21.42 -0.96
N GLN A 98 -36.16 21.58 -1.83
CA GLN A 98 -37.07 20.49 -2.13
C GLN A 98 -36.44 19.59 -3.20
N GLN A 99 -35.68 18.58 -2.79
CA GLN A 99 -35.50 17.40 -3.64
C GLN A 99 -35.32 16.13 -2.82
N SER A 100 -36.45 15.45 -2.64
CA SER A 100 -36.54 14.07 -2.19
C SER A 100 -35.81 13.13 -3.14
N VAL A 101 -34.82 12.39 -2.65
CA VAL A 101 -34.40 11.15 -3.31
C VAL A 101 -34.37 10.06 -2.25
N ARG A 102 -35.41 9.21 -2.26
CA ARG A 102 -35.39 7.89 -1.63
C ARG A 102 -34.27 7.08 -2.27
N LEU A 103 -33.20 6.83 -1.54
CA LEU A 103 -32.18 5.86 -1.95
C LEU A 103 -32.49 4.50 -1.31
N THR A 104 -33.58 3.88 -1.78
CA THR A 104 -33.73 2.43 -1.81
C THR A 104 -33.50 1.99 -3.24
N ASP A 105 -32.26 2.05 -3.71
CA ASP A 105 -31.86 1.21 -4.84
C ASP A 105 -30.38 0.87 -4.79
N ARG A 106 -30.13 -0.42 -4.88
CA ARG A 106 -28.88 -1.11 -4.61
C ARG A 106 -28.17 -1.27 -5.95
N GLY A 107 -27.47 -0.24 -6.43
CA GLY A 107 -26.78 -0.42 -7.71
C GLY A 107 -25.92 0.70 -8.29
N ASN A 108 -25.97 1.95 -7.82
CA ASN A 108 -25.16 3.00 -8.46
C ASN A 108 -24.81 4.15 -7.49
N ILE A 109 -23.59 4.13 -6.96
CA ILE A 109 -23.05 5.23 -6.16
C ILE A 109 -22.50 6.26 -7.15
N ARG A 110 -23.24 7.35 -7.38
CA ARG A 110 -22.69 8.55 -8.03
C ARG A 110 -22.17 9.50 -6.95
N LEU A 111 -20.91 9.90 -7.11
CA LEU A 111 -20.21 10.79 -6.19
C LEU A 111 -20.91 12.16 -6.17
N ILE A 112 -21.38 12.57 -5.00
CA ILE A 112 -21.86 13.93 -4.76
C ILE A 112 -20.61 14.79 -4.57
N SER A 113 -20.29 15.63 -5.56
CA SER A 113 -19.26 16.65 -5.42
C SER A 113 -19.79 17.76 -4.53
N VAL A 114 -19.34 17.80 -3.28
CA VAL A 114 -19.59 18.91 -2.36
C VAL A 114 -18.48 19.93 -2.58
N ASP A 115 -18.82 21.07 -3.17
CA ASP A 115 -17.89 22.20 -3.28
C ASP A 115 -18.01 23.07 -2.01
N LEU A 116 -17.02 22.99 -1.13
CA LEU A 116 -16.99 23.74 0.12
C LEU A 116 -16.21 25.05 -0.10
N SER A 117 -16.90 26.10 -0.52
CA SER A 117 -16.32 27.45 -0.51
C SER A 117 -16.26 27.97 0.94
N VAL A 118 -15.08 27.90 1.57
CA VAL A 118 -14.85 28.50 2.88
C VAL A 118 -14.55 30.00 2.68
N ASN A 119 -15.55 30.84 2.95
CA ASN A 119 -15.38 32.29 2.97
C ASN A 119 -14.80 32.72 4.32
N ASN A 120 -13.51 33.07 4.34
CA ASN A 120 -12.78 33.35 5.58
C ASN A 120 -12.88 34.84 5.92
N ASN A 121 -13.86 35.21 6.76
CA ASN A 121 -13.95 36.56 7.33
C ASN A 121 -12.93 36.70 8.48
N LEU A 122 -11.66 36.89 8.10
CA LEU A 122 -10.58 37.28 9.00
C LEU A 122 -10.80 38.73 9.46
N ASN A 123 -11.62 38.90 10.51
CA ASN A 123 -11.73 40.19 11.18
C ASN A 123 -10.52 40.38 12.11
N ARG A 124 -9.53 41.15 11.62
CA ARG A 124 -8.39 41.64 12.42
C ARG A 124 -8.91 42.61 13.48
N GLY A 125 -9.06 42.13 14.72
CA GLY A 125 -9.13 42.98 15.90
C GLY A 125 -7.72 43.41 16.31
N LYS A 126 -7.49 44.71 16.36
CA LYS A 126 -6.33 45.38 16.96
C LYS A 126 -6.36 45.27 18.48
#